data_AF-A0A2G9T5T8-F1
#
_entry.id   AF-A0A2G9T5T8-F1
#
_cell.length_a   1.000
_cell.length_b   1.000
_cell.length_c   1.000
_cell.angle_alpha   90.00
_cell.angle_beta   90.00
_cell.angle_gamma   90.00
#
_symmetry.space_group_name_H-M   'P 1'
#
loop_
_entity.id
_entity.type
_entity.pdbx_description
1 polymer ?
#
loop_
_entity_poly.entity_id
_entity_poly.type
_entity_poly.pdbx_seq_one_letter_code
_entity_poly.pdbx_strand_id
1 'polypeptide(L)' 'VITDQKVKHDKVKSQRRLKDWRDGKVQFNLAQYHSFADVINYLNALAITYPERVSVQPIGTTHEGRQIPLIK' A
#
# COMPACT_ATOMS: atom_id res chain seq x y z
N VAL A 1 6.12 30.47 17.96
CA VAL A 1 5.63 29.45 18.93
C VAL A 1 4.50 28.60 18.36
N ILE A 2 3.42 29.19 17.83
CA ILE A 2 2.26 28.44 17.28
C ILE A 2 2.64 27.63 16.02
N THR A 3 3.56 28.15 15.21
CA THR A 3 4.07 27.49 13.99
C THR A 3 4.80 26.17 14.28
N ASP A 4 5.66 26.15 15.30
CA ASP A 4 6.42 24.95 15.69
C ASP A 4 5.54 23.85 16.27
N GLN A 5 4.50 24.23 17.02
CA GLN A 5 3.52 23.28 17.56
C GLN A 5 2.72 22.62 16.43
N LYS A 6 2.32 23.38 15.41
CA LYS A 6 1.62 22.85 14.23
C LYS A 6 2.51 21.90 13.41
N VAL A 7 3.77 22.28 13.16
CA VAL A 7 4.73 21.42 12.44
C VAL A 7 5.01 20.11 13.20
N LYS A 8 5.14 20.17 14.53
CA LYS A 8 5.27 18.95 15.36
C LYS A 8 4.04 18.07 15.27
N HIS A 9 2.84 18.65 15.38
CA HIS A 9 1.59 17.89 15.32
C HIS A 9 1.40 17.21 13.95
N ASP A 10 1.72 17.89 12.85
CA ASP A 10 1.65 17.32 11.50
C ASP A 10 2.69 16.21 11.28
N LYS A 11 3.91 16.36 11.84
CA LYS A 11 4.92 15.28 11.86
C LYS A 11 4.45 14.07 12.67
N VAL A 12 3.82 14.27 13.82
CA VAL A 12 3.29 13.16 14.64
C VAL A 12 2.13 12.45 13.92
N LYS A 13 1.24 13.19 13.26
CA LYS A 13 0.17 12.62 12.43
C LYS A 13 0.71 11.85 11.23
N SER A 14 1.74 12.35 10.55
CA SER A 14 2.36 11.62 9.44
C SER A 14 3.09 10.36 9.91
N GLN A 15 3.80 10.42 11.03
CA GLN A 15 4.47 9.25 11.62
C GLN A 15 3.49 8.16 12.08
N ARG A 16 2.32 8.54 12.61
CA ARG A 16 1.28 7.58 13.00
C ARG A 16 0.72 6.86 11.78
N ARG A 17 0.38 7.60 10.71
CA ARG A 17 -0.11 7.02 9.44
C ARG A 17 0.91 6.13 8.73
N LEU A 18 2.21 6.41 8.91
CA LEU A 18 3.29 5.59 8.36
C LEU A 18 3.38 4.20 9.03
N LYS A 19 2.82 4.03 10.23
CA LYS A 19 2.94 2.83 11.07
C LYS A 19 1.64 2.01 11.18
N ASP A 20 0.71 2.19 10.26
CA ASP A 20 -0.59 1.51 10.33
C ASP A 20 -0.53 0.01 10.02
N TRP A 21 0.55 -0.50 9.40
CA TRP A 21 0.75 -1.94 9.19
C TRP A 21 1.67 -2.56 10.25
N ARG A 22 1.09 -3.32 11.18
CA ARG A 22 1.79 -3.89 12.36
C ARG A 22 2.48 -5.25 12.11
N ASP A 23 2.28 -5.87 10.94
CA ASP A 23 2.97 -7.12 10.58
C ASP A 23 4.04 -6.79 9.53
N GLY A 24 5.29 -6.63 9.95
CA GLY A 24 6.41 -6.14 9.13
C GLY A 24 6.81 -7.03 7.94
N LYS A 25 6.00 -8.04 7.60
CA LYS A 25 6.24 -8.99 6.51
C LYS A 25 6.01 -8.37 5.13
N VAL A 26 5.08 -7.42 5.00
CA VAL A 26 4.88 -6.64 3.78
C VAL A 26 4.97 -5.16 4.12
N GLN A 27 6.00 -4.49 3.61
CA GLN A 27 6.21 -3.05 3.83
C GLN A 27 5.63 -2.27 2.65
N PHE A 28 4.60 -1.47 2.91
CA PHE A 28 4.00 -0.58 1.92
C PHE A 28 3.54 0.70 2.59
N ASN A 29 3.96 1.85 2.07
CA ASN A 29 3.64 3.14 2.68
C ASN A 29 2.22 3.59 2.29
N LEU A 30 1.23 3.42 3.17
CA LEU A 30 -0.15 3.80 2.90
C LEU A 30 -0.40 5.33 2.89
N ALA A 31 0.60 6.14 3.28
CA ALA A 31 0.49 7.60 3.37
C ALA A 31 1.02 8.34 2.13
N GLN A 32 1.35 7.64 1.04
CA GLN A 32 1.81 8.25 -0.21
C GLN A 32 1.14 7.61 -1.43
N TYR A 33 1.13 8.33 -2.55
CA TYR A 33 0.72 7.80 -3.84
C TYR A 33 1.83 6.93 -4.44
N HIS A 34 1.44 5.88 -5.13
CA HIS A 34 2.35 4.89 -5.72
C HIS A 34 2.09 4.71 -7.21
N SER A 35 3.10 4.22 -7.93
CA SER A 35 2.92 3.86 -9.33
C SER A 35 2.11 2.57 -9.47
N PHE A 36 1.60 2.30 -10.68
CA PHE A 36 0.94 1.04 -10.98
C PHE A 36 1.83 -0.16 -10.66
N ALA A 37 3.10 -0.14 -11.05
CA ALA A 37 4.04 -1.23 -10.82
C ALA A 37 4.24 -1.52 -9.31
N ASP A 38 4.32 -0.47 -8.49
CA ASP A 38 4.47 -0.61 -7.04
C ASP A 38 3.24 -1.27 -6.41
N VAL A 39 2.04 -0.91 -6.88
CA VAL A 39 0.79 -1.52 -6.41
C VAL A 39 0.72 -2.99 -6.82
N ILE A 40 1.12 -3.35 -8.04
CA ILE A 40 1.17 -4.76 -8.48
C ILE A 40 2.13 -5.57 -7.61
N ASN A 41 3.32 -5.03 -7.35
CA ASN A 41 4.31 -5.68 -6.49
C ASN A 41 3.78 -5.87 -5.07
N TYR A 42 3.07 -4.88 -4.54
CA TYR A 42 2.42 -4.97 -3.23
C TYR A 42 1.34 -6.07 -3.17
N LEU A 43 0.46 -6.14 -4.18
CA LEU A 43 -0.58 -7.18 -4.24
C LEU A 43 0.02 -8.59 -4.30
N ASN A 44 1.08 -8.78 -5.10
CA ASN A 44 1.78 -10.06 -5.20
C ASN A 44 2.48 -10.42 -3.88
N ALA A 45 3.09 -9.45 -3.20
CA ALA A 45 3.69 -9.67 -1.89
C ALA A 45 2.65 -10.09 -0.84
N LEU A 46 1.44 -9.55 -0.88
CA LEU A 46 0.33 -9.97 0.00
C LEU A 46 -0.08 -11.42 -0.27
N ALA A 47 -0.23 -11.81 -1.53
CA ALA A 47 -0.59 -13.18 -1.91
C ALA A 47 0.46 -14.21 -1.47
N ILE A 48 1.76 -13.87 -1.60
CA ILE A 48 2.86 -14.74 -1.17
C ILE A 48 2.91 -14.85 0.36
N THR A 49 2.68 -13.74 1.08
CA THR A 49 2.82 -13.70 2.53
C THR A 49 1.62 -14.34 3.24
N TYR A 50 0.43 -14.24 2.66
CA TYR A 50 -0.81 -14.74 3.25
C TYR A 50 -1.62 -15.59 2.25
N PRO A 51 -1.08 -16.73 1.79
CA PRO A 51 -1.71 -17.55 0.74
C PRO A 51 -3.07 -18.12 1.15
N GLU A 52 -3.30 -18.33 2.45
CA GLU A 52 -4.57 -18.82 3.00
C GLU A 52 -5.69 -17.78 2.97
N ARG A 53 -5.36 -16.50 2.75
CA ARG A 53 -6.31 -15.38 2.87
C ARG A 53 -6.39 -14.52 1.63
N VAL A 54 -5.34 -14.50 0.81
CA VAL A 54 -5.20 -13.56 -0.30
C VAL A 54 -4.89 -14.33 -1.57
N SER A 55 -5.72 -14.11 -2.59
CA SER A 55 -5.46 -14.62 -3.94
C SER A 55 -5.55 -13.47 -4.94
N VAL A 56 -4.53 -13.35 -5.79
CA VAL A 56 -4.50 -12.38 -6.90
C VAL A 56 -4.80 -13.12 -8.20
N GLN A 57 -5.83 -12.69 -8.93
CA GLN A 57 -6.24 -13.29 -10.20
C GLN A 57 -6.45 -12.21 -11.28
N PRO A 58 -6.05 -12.45 -12.53
CA PRO A 58 -6.35 -11.53 -13.63
C PRO A 58 -7.82 -11.69 -14.05
N ILE A 59 -8.57 -10.58 -14.09
CA ILE A 59 -9.98 -10.59 -14.53
C ILE A 59 -10.18 -10.14 -15.97
N GLY A 60 -9.11 -9.66 -16.61
CA GLY A 60 -9.14 -9.19 -17.98
C GLY A 60 -7.93 -8.32 -18.29
N THR A 61 -8.00 -7.67 -19.44
CA THR A 61 -6.96 -6.77 -19.96
C THR A 61 -7.54 -5.38 -20.19
N THR A 62 -6.76 -4.35 -19.88
CA THR A 62 -7.12 -2.97 -20.21
C THR A 62 -7.06 -2.74 -21.72
N HIS A 63 -7.56 -1.58 -22.17
CA HIS A 63 -7.44 -1.16 -23.57
C HIS A 63 -5.97 -1.08 -24.06
N GLU A 64 -5.02 -0.78 -23.17
CA GLU A 64 -3.60 -0.76 -23.47
C GLU A 64 -2.93 -2.15 -23.35
N GLY A 65 -3.70 -3.22 -23.11
CA GLY A 65 -3.19 -4.59 -22.98
C GLY A 65 -2.57 -4.93 -21.62
N ARG A 66 -2.75 -4.09 -20.59
CA ARG A 66 -2.26 -4.39 -19.23
C ARG A 66 -3.22 -5.33 -18.51
N GLN A 67 -2.72 -6.25 -17.69
CA GLN A 67 -3.58 -7.10 -16.88
C GLN A 67 -4.30 -6.30 -15.79
N ILE A 68 -5.56 -6.63 -15.54
CA ILE A 68 -6.36 -6.08 -14.44
C ILE A 68 -6.36 -7.12 -13.31
N PRO A 69 -5.57 -6.92 -12.25
CA PRO A 69 -5.57 -7.83 -11.10
C PRO A 69 -6.77 -7.57 -10.20
N LEU A 70 -7.42 -8.64 -9.79
CA LEU A 70 -8.38 -8.68 -8.70
C LEU A 70 -7.74 -9.38 -7.51
N ILE A 71 -7.95 -8.84 -6.31
CA ILE A 71 -7.59 -9.46 -5.03
C ILE A 71 -8.87 -9.98 -4.36
N LYS A 72 -8.85 -11.23 -3.90
CA LYS A 72 -9.93 -11.85 -3.11
C LYS A 72 -9.39 -12.43 -1.80
#